data_AF-A0A285NZI7-F1
#
_entry.id   AF-A0A285NZI7-F1
#
_cell.length_a   1.000
_cell.length_b   1.000
_cell.length_c   1.000
_cell.angle_alpha   90.00
_cell.angle_beta   90.00
_cell.angle_gamma   90.00
#
_symmetry.space_group_name_H-M   'P 1'
#
loop_
_entity.id
_entity.type
_entity.pdbx_description
1 polymer ?
#
loop_
_entity_poly.entity_id
_entity_poly.type
_entity_poly.pdbx_seq_one_letter_code
_entity_poly.pdbx_strand_id
1 'polypeptide(L)'
;MESHEAASAADPTRLRAFVESVRECVGQLPTLLSQYRGDDEAFEETVAEIDAIESQCDATVRSLRHSLVSGVDGATNAGTLQLLDDIDRIVSRTERFAKELAAIRPALPVSVAGTLLDMARATVEATEMLVGAIETRWLQTSPDDIGGQCQRVRTLERECDERKYELLERLFGDPRVDDPKLLKEFVTAFDEIPNAVEDAADRLLYVPRDGW
;
A
#
# COMPACT_ATOMS: atom_id res chain seq x y z
N MET A 1 -29.91 15.73 33.39
CA MET A 1 -28.72 14.85 33.38
C MET A 1 -28.47 14.52 31.93
N GLU A 2 -27.90 15.50 31.22
CA GLU A 2 -27.58 15.37 29.80
C GLU A 2 -26.36 14.46 29.71
N SER A 3 -26.58 13.27 29.18
CA SER A 3 -25.52 12.40 28.70
C SER A 3 -24.81 13.12 27.57
N HIS A 4 -23.65 13.72 27.87
CA HIS A 4 -22.67 14.04 26.84
C HIS A 4 -22.32 12.74 26.13
N GLU A 5 -22.98 12.50 25.01
CA GLU A 5 -22.51 11.62 23.96
C GLU A 5 -21.15 12.20 23.56
N ALA A 6 -20.08 11.58 24.06
CA ALA A 6 -18.72 11.95 23.68
C ALA A 6 -18.65 11.79 22.17
N ALA A 7 -18.62 12.91 21.44
CA ALA A 7 -18.36 12.89 20.02
C ALA A 7 -17.02 12.17 19.82
N SER A 8 -17.06 10.96 19.25
CA SER A 8 -15.86 10.24 18.85
C SER A 8 -15.03 11.18 17.98
N ALA A 9 -13.75 11.34 18.34
CA ALA A 9 -12.84 12.27 17.68
C ALA A 9 -12.48 11.81 16.25
N ALA A 10 -12.88 10.61 15.84
CA ALA A 10 -12.56 10.05 14.55
C ALA A 10 -13.77 10.04 13.61
N ASP A 11 -13.51 10.36 12.33
CA ASP A 11 -14.51 10.46 11.25
C ASP A 11 -14.45 9.18 10.40
N PRO A 12 -15.38 8.21 10.56
CA PRO A 12 -15.37 6.96 9.83
C PRO A 12 -15.55 7.14 8.32
N THR A 13 -16.19 8.23 7.89
CA THR A 13 -16.33 8.55 6.46
C THR A 13 -14.99 8.95 5.86
N ARG A 14 -14.19 9.73 6.59
CA ARG A 14 -12.82 10.06 6.16
C ARG A 14 -11.90 8.85 6.16
N LEU A 15 -12.01 7.96 7.15
CA LEU A 15 -11.25 6.71 7.14
C LEU A 15 -11.56 5.89 5.90
N ARG A 16 -12.85 5.71 5.58
CA ARG A 16 -13.28 4.99 4.38
C ARG A 16 -12.71 5.62 3.12
N ALA A 17 -12.82 6.95 2.98
CA ALA A 17 -12.27 7.66 1.83
C ALA A 17 -10.76 7.46 1.71
N PHE A 18 -10.03 7.52 2.83
CA PHE A 18 -8.58 7.30 2.86
C PHE A 18 -8.20 5.89 2.39
N VAL A 19 -8.83 4.85 2.94
CA VAL A 19 -8.51 3.47 2.56
C VAL A 19 -8.96 3.12 1.13
N GLU A 20 -10.03 3.75 0.62
CA GLU A 20 -10.42 3.62 -0.77
C GLU A 20 -9.38 4.25 -1.70
N SER A 21 -8.86 5.43 -1.38
CA SER A 21 -7.77 6.03 -2.16
C SER A 21 -6.49 5.19 -2.14
N VAL A 22 -6.19 4.49 -1.03
CA VAL A 22 -5.08 3.52 -0.96
C VAL A 22 -5.33 2.35 -1.93
N ARG A 23 -6.54 1.78 -1.92
CA ARG A 23 -6.97 0.74 -2.86
C ARG A 23 -6.83 1.20 -4.31
N GLU A 24 -7.33 2.39 -4.63
CA GLU A 24 -7.25 2.99 -5.97
C GLU A 24 -5.78 3.15 -6.40
N CYS A 25 -4.92 3.69 -5.55
CA CYS A 25 -3.50 3.89 -5.84
C CYS A 25 -2.78 2.57 -6.17
N VAL A 26 -2.90 1.58 -5.29
CA VAL A 26 -2.24 0.26 -5.51
C VAL A 26 -2.85 -0.45 -6.72
N GLY A 27 -4.15 -0.27 -6.96
CA GLY A 27 -4.87 -0.78 -8.14
C GLY A 27 -4.28 -0.33 -9.47
N GLN A 28 -3.54 0.78 -9.51
CA GLN A 28 -2.87 1.28 -10.71
C GLN A 28 -1.58 0.53 -11.07
N LEU A 29 -0.97 -0.23 -10.13
CA LEU A 29 0.31 -0.91 -10.38
C LEU A 29 0.30 -1.87 -11.58
N PRO A 30 -0.71 -2.75 -11.76
CA PRO A 30 -0.76 -3.60 -12.94
C PRO A 30 -0.91 -2.80 -14.24
N THR A 31 -1.72 -1.73 -14.23
CA THR A 31 -1.93 -0.83 -15.36
C THR A 31 -0.62 -0.15 -15.76
N LEU A 32 0.05 0.48 -14.79
CA LEU A 32 1.35 1.12 -14.93
C LEU A 32 2.37 0.19 -15.61
N LEU A 33 2.55 -1.02 -15.08
CA LEU A 33 3.52 -1.99 -15.60
C LEU A 33 3.15 -2.52 -16.99
N SER A 34 1.86 -2.63 -17.30
CA SER A 34 1.39 -3.07 -18.61
C SER A 34 1.61 -2.03 -19.71
N GLN A 35 1.36 -0.76 -19.41
CA GLN A 35 1.52 0.37 -20.33
C GLN A 35 2.98 0.71 -20.58
N TYR A 36 3.85 0.51 -19.59
CA TYR A 36 5.28 0.82 -19.66
C TYR A 36 6.01 0.29 -20.91
N ARG A 37 5.53 -0.79 -21.53
CA ARG A 37 6.14 -1.41 -22.72
C ARG A 37 5.54 -1.00 -24.06
N GLY A 38 4.40 -0.30 -24.07
CA GLY A 38 3.58 -0.21 -25.28
C GLY A 38 2.85 1.10 -25.49
N ASP A 39 2.66 1.91 -24.46
CA ASP A 39 1.88 3.13 -24.53
C ASP A 39 2.46 4.18 -23.58
N ASP A 40 3.38 5.02 -24.09
CA ASP A 40 4.07 6.01 -23.29
C ASP A 40 3.13 7.11 -22.76
N GLU A 41 2.13 7.51 -23.55
CA GLU A 41 1.15 8.52 -23.14
C GLU A 41 0.27 7.97 -22.01
N ALA A 42 -0.29 6.77 -22.18
CA ALA A 42 -1.10 6.15 -21.14
C ALA A 42 -0.28 5.82 -19.88
N PHE A 43 0.99 5.44 -20.04
CA PHE A 43 1.90 5.25 -18.91
C PHE A 43 2.11 6.54 -18.11
N GLU A 44 2.37 7.66 -18.79
CA GLU A 44 2.56 8.96 -18.13
C GLU A 44 1.27 9.46 -17.45
N GLU A 45 0.11 9.20 -18.05
CA GLU A 45 -1.20 9.47 -17.44
C GLU A 45 -1.36 8.68 -16.13
N THR A 46 -1.09 7.37 -16.14
CA THR A 46 -1.16 6.54 -14.92
C THR A 46 -0.18 7.00 -13.83
N VAL A 47 1.03 7.45 -14.20
CA VAL A 47 1.99 8.03 -13.23
C VAL A 47 1.43 9.29 -12.60
N ALA A 48 0.80 10.17 -13.40
CA ALA A 48 0.16 11.39 -12.91
C ALA A 48 -1.07 11.11 -12.03
N GLU A 49 -1.84 10.07 -12.34
CA GLU A 49 -2.95 9.61 -11.50
C GLU A 49 -2.45 9.13 -10.13
N ILE A 50 -1.40 8.31 -10.10
CA ILE A 50 -0.79 7.85 -8.84
C ILE A 50 -0.30 9.04 -7.99
N ASP A 51 0.35 10.02 -8.61
CA ASP A 51 0.81 11.26 -7.95
C ASP A 51 -0.36 12.07 -7.35
N ALA A 52 -1.45 12.21 -8.10
CA ALA A 52 -2.65 12.91 -7.65
C ALA A 52 -3.33 12.20 -6.47
N ILE A 53 -3.41 10.86 -6.52
CA ILE A 53 -3.98 10.04 -5.43
C ILE A 53 -3.10 10.15 -4.17
N GLU A 54 -1.77 10.09 -4.31
CA GLU A 54 -0.85 10.30 -3.18
C GLU A 54 -1.10 11.64 -2.51
N SER A 55 -1.14 12.72 -3.28
CA SER A 55 -1.38 14.06 -2.73
C SER A 55 -2.72 14.17 -1.99
N GLN A 56 -3.76 13.46 -2.46
CA GLN A 56 -5.06 13.40 -1.80
C GLN A 56 -5.03 12.57 -0.51
N CYS A 57 -4.39 11.40 -0.53
CA CYS A 57 -4.16 10.56 0.64
C CYS A 57 -3.42 11.35 1.73
N ASP A 58 -2.36 12.04 1.33
CA ASP A 58 -1.47 12.79 2.19
C ASP A 58 -2.18 13.99 2.85
N ALA A 59 -3.10 14.66 2.13
CA ALA A 59 -4.01 15.65 2.72
C ALA A 59 -5.02 15.03 3.71
N THR A 60 -5.60 13.88 3.35
CA THR A 60 -6.62 13.20 4.15
C THR A 60 -6.05 12.64 5.45
N VAL A 61 -4.91 11.96 5.39
CA VAL A 61 -4.23 11.38 6.55
C VAL A 61 -3.75 12.46 7.51
N ARG A 62 -3.24 13.60 7.02
CA ARG A 62 -2.91 14.76 7.86
C ARG A 62 -4.12 15.28 8.62
N SER A 63 -5.28 15.35 7.98
CA SER A 63 -6.52 15.72 8.66
C SER A 63 -6.94 14.69 9.71
N LEU A 64 -6.84 13.39 9.42
CA LEU A 64 -7.17 12.32 10.36
C LEU A 64 -6.25 12.36 11.59
N ARG A 65 -4.93 12.48 11.37
CA ARG A 65 -3.93 12.63 12.42
C ARG A 65 -4.23 13.84 13.31
N HIS A 66 -4.56 14.99 12.71
CA HIS A 66 -4.92 16.19 13.48
C HIS A 66 -6.15 15.97 14.38
N SER A 67 -7.22 15.34 13.84
CA SER A 67 -8.41 15.02 14.63
C SER A 67 -8.08 14.12 15.82
N LEU A 68 -7.30 13.06 15.61
CA LEU A 68 -6.89 12.12 16.66
C LEU A 68 -6.03 12.77 17.76
N VAL A 69 -5.14 13.70 17.40
CA VAL A 69 -4.29 14.42 18.37
C VAL A 69 -5.08 15.47 19.15
N SER A 70 -6.06 16.11 18.51
CA SER A 70 -6.91 17.13 19.14
C SER A 70 -8.00 16.57 20.07
N GLY A 71 -8.21 15.25 20.05
CA GLY A 71 -9.14 14.55 20.93
C GLY A 71 -8.69 14.51 22.40
N VAL A 72 -9.63 14.22 23.31
CA VAL A 72 -9.43 14.31 24.77
C VAL A 72 -8.44 13.27 25.32
N ASP A 73 -8.18 12.18 24.59
CA ASP A 73 -7.39 11.03 25.04
C ASP A 73 -6.18 10.72 24.12
N GLY A 74 -5.22 11.64 24.03
CA GLY A 74 -4.05 11.53 23.15
C GLY A 74 -3.13 10.31 23.37
N ALA A 75 -3.20 9.63 24.52
CA ALA A 75 -2.43 8.40 24.77
C ALA A 75 -3.06 7.15 24.13
N THR A 76 -4.39 7.13 23.96
CA THR A 76 -5.15 6.00 23.43
C THR A 76 -5.02 5.88 21.91
N ASN A 77 -4.61 6.96 21.25
CA ASN A 77 -4.56 7.07 19.79
C ASN A 77 -3.17 6.79 19.18
N ALA A 78 -2.14 6.50 19.99
CA ALA A 78 -0.78 6.31 19.50
C ALA A 78 -0.66 5.13 18.51
N GLY A 79 -1.33 4.01 18.78
CA GLY A 79 -1.37 2.86 17.88
C GLY A 79 -2.09 3.17 16.57
N THR A 80 -3.19 3.92 16.63
CA THR A 80 -3.96 4.35 15.47
C THR A 80 -3.19 5.33 14.59
N LEU A 81 -2.48 6.30 15.19
CA LEU A 81 -1.62 7.22 14.46
C LEU A 81 -0.54 6.45 13.69
N GLN A 82 0.11 5.48 14.34
CA GLN A 82 1.09 4.63 13.67
C GLN A 82 0.49 3.77 12.57
N LEU A 83 -0.75 3.29 12.73
CA LEU A 83 -1.44 2.56 11.67
C LEU A 83 -1.72 3.44 10.47
N LEU A 84 -2.18 4.69 10.69
CA LEU A 84 -2.34 5.66 9.62
C LEU A 84 -1.01 5.93 8.91
N ASP A 85 0.10 6.03 9.65
CA ASP A 85 1.44 6.18 9.08
C ASP A 85 1.85 4.97 8.23
N ASP A 86 1.57 3.75 8.68
CA ASP A 86 1.90 2.55 7.89
C ASP A 86 1.02 2.41 6.64
N ILE A 87 -0.27 2.77 6.70
CA ILE A 87 -1.15 2.79 5.52
C ILE A 87 -0.69 3.85 4.52
N ASP A 88 -0.35 5.05 4.99
CA ASP A 88 0.17 6.16 4.19
C ASP A 88 1.49 5.78 3.48
N ARG A 89 2.34 5.00 4.16
CA ARG A 89 3.56 4.45 3.57
C ARG A 89 3.29 3.62 2.32
N ILE A 90 2.19 2.86 2.25
CA ILE A 90 1.85 2.06 1.05
C ILE A 90 1.78 2.96 -0.19
N VAL A 91 1.01 4.04 -0.10
CA VAL A 91 0.78 5.00 -1.19
C VAL A 91 2.09 5.72 -1.57
N SER A 92 2.86 6.15 -0.57
CA SER A 92 4.16 6.79 -0.81
C SER A 92 5.17 5.87 -1.53
N ARG A 93 5.14 4.56 -1.26
CA ARG A 93 6.02 3.58 -1.95
C ARG A 93 5.56 3.33 -3.37
N THR A 94 4.25 3.24 -3.59
CA THR A 94 3.66 3.12 -4.93
C THR A 94 4.02 4.32 -5.81
N GLU A 95 3.84 5.53 -5.29
CA GLU A 95 4.16 6.78 -5.98
C GLU A 95 5.66 6.92 -6.27
N ARG A 96 6.50 6.65 -5.27
CA ARG A 96 7.96 6.61 -5.45
C ARG A 96 8.37 5.65 -6.56
N PHE A 97 7.85 4.41 -6.56
CA PHE A 97 8.16 3.43 -7.59
C PHE A 97 7.75 3.91 -8.98
N ALA A 98 6.53 4.45 -9.12
CA ALA A 98 6.02 4.98 -10.38
C ALA A 98 6.89 6.12 -10.92
N LYS A 99 7.25 7.08 -10.05
CA LYS A 99 8.12 8.22 -10.41
C LYS A 99 9.54 7.79 -10.76
N GLU A 100 10.14 6.88 -9.99
CA GLU A 100 11.47 6.34 -10.30
C GLU A 100 11.48 5.61 -11.65
N LEU A 101 10.44 4.81 -11.93
CA LEU A 101 10.27 4.10 -13.20
C LEU A 101 10.13 5.09 -14.38
N ALA A 102 9.32 6.14 -14.21
CA ALA A 102 9.12 7.17 -15.23
C ALA A 102 10.37 8.02 -15.49
N ALA A 103 11.15 8.31 -14.46
CA ALA A 103 12.35 9.15 -14.56
C ALA A 103 13.55 8.41 -15.17
N ILE A 104 13.75 7.15 -14.78
CA ILE A 104 14.93 6.37 -15.19
C ILE A 104 14.68 5.60 -16.49
N ARG A 105 13.43 5.18 -16.74
CA ARG A 105 13.02 4.37 -17.90
C ARG A 105 13.96 3.17 -18.17
N PRO A 106 14.20 2.28 -17.19
CA PRO A 106 15.06 1.11 -17.39
C PRO A 106 14.50 0.17 -18.47
N ALA A 107 15.38 -0.41 -19.29
CA ALA A 107 14.98 -1.52 -20.15
C ALA A 107 14.66 -2.75 -19.27
N LEU A 108 13.37 -3.04 -19.07
CA LEU A 108 12.95 -4.22 -18.32
C LEU A 108 12.99 -5.44 -19.25
N PRO A 109 13.68 -6.55 -18.90
CA PRO A 109 13.51 -7.83 -19.56
C PRO A 109 12.10 -8.40 -19.36
N VAL A 110 11.65 -9.29 -20.26
CA VAL A 110 10.30 -9.90 -20.18
C VAL A 110 10.08 -10.62 -18.84
N SER A 111 11.13 -11.30 -18.34
CA SER A 111 11.11 -11.95 -17.03
C SER A 111 10.88 -10.97 -15.88
N VAL A 112 11.57 -9.81 -15.90
CA VAL A 112 11.41 -8.78 -14.85
C VAL A 112 10.02 -8.17 -14.90
N ALA A 113 9.57 -7.76 -16.08
CA ALA A 113 8.25 -7.16 -16.25
C ALA A 113 7.12 -8.13 -15.84
N GLY A 114 7.25 -9.41 -16.21
CA GLY A 114 6.29 -10.45 -15.81
C GLY A 114 6.26 -10.64 -14.29
N THR A 115 7.42 -10.77 -13.66
CA THR A 115 7.50 -10.91 -12.19
C THR A 115 6.95 -9.70 -11.45
N LEU A 116 7.28 -8.48 -11.88
CA LEU A 116 6.72 -7.26 -11.28
C LEU A 116 5.19 -7.21 -11.43
N LEU A 117 4.66 -7.64 -12.58
CA LEU A 117 3.21 -7.67 -12.80
C LEU A 117 2.51 -8.70 -11.90
N ASP A 118 3.13 -9.86 -11.67
CA ASP A 118 2.59 -10.86 -10.75
C ASP A 118 2.65 -10.37 -9.29
N MET A 119 3.75 -9.72 -8.89
CA MET A 119 3.85 -9.07 -7.58
C MET A 119 2.82 -7.94 -7.43
N ALA A 120 2.56 -7.15 -8.47
CA ALA A 120 1.52 -6.12 -8.46
C ALA A 120 0.14 -6.68 -8.20
N ARG A 121 -0.23 -7.78 -8.85
CA ARG A 121 -1.52 -8.45 -8.64
C ARG A 121 -1.66 -8.97 -7.21
N ALA A 122 -0.60 -9.59 -6.68
CA ALA A 122 -0.57 -10.06 -5.29
C ALA A 122 -0.67 -8.88 -4.29
N THR A 123 -0.01 -7.76 -4.59
CA THR A 123 -0.04 -6.54 -3.78
C THR A 123 -1.44 -5.90 -3.78
N VAL A 124 -2.13 -5.88 -4.92
CA VAL A 124 -3.55 -5.46 -5.01
C VAL A 124 -4.42 -6.35 -4.13
N GLU A 125 -4.29 -7.68 -4.24
CA GLU A 125 -5.07 -8.61 -3.40
C GLU A 125 -4.76 -8.41 -1.90
N ALA A 126 -3.49 -8.21 -1.53
CA ALA A 126 -3.10 -7.95 -0.16
C ALA A 126 -3.72 -6.65 0.36
N THR A 127 -3.74 -5.60 -0.46
CA THR A 127 -4.36 -4.32 -0.13
C THR A 127 -5.87 -4.46 0.07
N GLU A 128 -6.55 -5.25 -0.77
CA GLU A 128 -7.97 -5.57 -0.58
C GLU A 128 -8.25 -6.24 0.78
N MET A 129 -7.40 -7.19 1.18
CA MET A 129 -7.52 -7.86 2.47
C MET A 129 -7.31 -6.89 3.64
N LEU A 130 -6.31 -6.01 3.55
CA LEU A 130 -6.05 -4.96 4.54
C LEU A 130 -7.24 -3.99 4.66
N VAL A 131 -7.73 -3.47 3.53
CA VAL A 131 -8.87 -2.55 3.52
C VAL A 131 -10.10 -3.23 4.14
N GLY A 132 -10.42 -4.46 3.72
CA GLY A 132 -11.53 -5.21 4.30
C GLY A 132 -11.38 -5.45 5.81
N ALA A 133 -10.16 -5.63 6.32
CA ALA A 133 -9.89 -5.79 7.75
C ALA A 133 -10.08 -4.48 8.53
N ILE A 134 -9.64 -3.34 7.98
CA ILE A 134 -9.87 -2.00 8.55
C ILE A 134 -11.37 -1.70 8.59
N GLU A 135 -12.08 -1.97 7.49
CA GLU A 135 -13.53 -1.78 7.43
C GLU A 135 -14.27 -2.70 8.41
N THR A 136 -13.83 -3.94 8.58
CA THR A 136 -14.42 -4.85 9.58
C THR A 136 -14.20 -4.31 10.99
N ARG A 137 -12.98 -3.85 11.32
CA ARG A 137 -12.62 -3.33 12.65
C ARG A 137 -13.44 -2.11 13.05
N TRP A 138 -13.60 -1.13 12.15
CA TRP A 138 -14.16 0.18 12.50
C TRP A 138 -15.50 0.52 11.84
N LEU A 139 -15.89 -0.18 10.78
CA LEU A 139 -17.12 0.08 10.01
C LEU A 139 -18.14 -1.07 10.11
N GLN A 140 -17.79 -2.19 10.78
CA GLN A 140 -18.66 -3.35 11.03
C GLN A 140 -19.31 -3.94 9.77
N THR A 141 -18.57 -4.02 8.67
CA THR A 141 -19.10 -4.41 7.35
C THR A 141 -19.26 -5.93 7.14
N SER A 142 -18.66 -6.79 7.97
CA SER A 142 -18.65 -8.26 7.81
C SER A 142 -18.43 -9.00 9.14
N PRO A 143 -18.80 -10.29 9.29
CA PRO A 143 -18.37 -11.12 10.41
C PRO A 143 -16.84 -11.13 10.59
N ASP A 144 -16.42 -11.08 11.86
CA ASP A 144 -15.04 -10.89 12.32
C ASP A 144 -14.09 -12.03 11.89
N ASP A 145 -13.27 -11.81 10.85
CA ASP A 145 -12.03 -12.58 10.63
C ASP A 145 -10.86 -11.68 10.19
N ILE A 146 -10.65 -10.60 10.95
CA ILE A 146 -9.48 -9.70 10.79
C ILE A 146 -8.17 -10.52 10.83
N GLY A 147 -8.10 -11.53 11.71
CA GLY A 147 -6.94 -12.40 11.84
C GLY A 147 -6.64 -13.18 10.56
N GLY A 148 -7.65 -13.79 9.93
CA GLY A 148 -7.51 -14.48 8.66
C GLY A 148 -7.16 -13.56 7.50
N GLN A 149 -7.72 -12.35 7.45
CA GLN A 149 -7.37 -11.33 6.45
C GLN A 149 -5.91 -10.90 6.58
N CYS A 150 -5.45 -10.55 7.77
CA CYS A 150 -4.04 -10.22 8.02
C CYS A 150 -3.12 -11.41 7.72
N GLN A 151 -3.53 -12.64 8.04
CA GLN A 151 -2.75 -13.82 7.69
C GLN A 151 -2.65 -14.03 6.17
N ARG A 152 -3.71 -13.72 5.40
CA ARG A 152 -3.66 -13.75 3.94
C ARG A 152 -2.70 -12.71 3.38
N VAL A 153 -2.67 -11.49 3.95
CA VAL A 153 -1.68 -10.45 3.60
C VAL A 153 -0.26 -11.00 3.74
N ARG A 154 0.09 -11.59 4.89
CA ARG A 154 1.43 -12.21 5.12
C ARG A 154 1.77 -13.34 4.16
N THR A 155 0.76 -14.08 3.69
CA THR A 155 0.99 -15.12 2.69
C THR A 155 1.32 -14.51 1.34
N LEU A 156 0.60 -13.45 0.93
CA LEU A 156 0.82 -12.75 -0.33
C LEU A 156 2.14 -11.97 -0.36
N GLU A 157 2.54 -11.37 0.77
CA GLU A 157 3.86 -10.73 0.92
C GLU A 157 4.97 -11.78 0.73
N ARG A 158 4.92 -12.91 1.46
CA ARG A 158 5.93 -13.97 1.32
C ARG A 158 6.03 -14.50 -0.10
N GLU A 159 4.89 -14.65 -0.75
CA GLU A 159 4.79 -15.01 -2.16
C GLU A 159 5.47 -13.98 -3.09
N CYS A 160 5.40 -12.68 -2.78
CA CYS A 160 6.15 -11.64 -3.51
C CYS A 160 7.65 -11.74 -3.23
N ASP A 161 8.01 -11.98 -1.97
CA ASP A 161 9.38 -12.08 -1.49
C ASP A 161 10.12 -13.25 -2.14
N GLU A 162 9.47 -14.42 -2.22
CA GLU A 162 9.96 -15.60 -2.95
C GLU A 162 10.20 -15.27 -4.43
N ARG A 163 9.25 -14.63 -5.11
CA ARG A 163 9.38 -14.21 -6.52
C ARG A 163 10.52 -13.22 -6.73
N LYS A 164 10.72 -12.27 -5.80
CA LYS A 164 11.84 -11.33 -5.82
C LYS A 164 13.16 -12.09 -5.82
N TYR A 165 13.39 -12.96 -4.83
CA TYR A 165 14.68 -13.64 -4.70
C TYR A 165 14.95 -14.60 -5.86
N GLU A 166 13.94 -15.34 -6.33
CA GLU A 166 14.06 -16.16 -7.54
C GLU A 166 14.40 -15.34 -8.81
N LEU A 167 13.87 -14.12 -8.93
CA LEU A 167 14.22 -13.21 -10.00
C LEU A 167 15.65 -12.70 -9.86
N LEU A 168 16.06 -12.28 -8.67
CA LEU A 168 17.41 -11.78 -8.42
C LEU A 168 18.47 -12.85 -8.70
N GLU A 169 18.25 -14.10 -8.27
CA GLU A 169 19.15 -15.22 -8.60
C GLU A 169 19.33 -15.39 -10.11
N ARG A 170 18.23 -15.33 -10.87
CA ARG A 170 18.29 -15.41 -12.34
C ARG A 170 19.01 -14.20 -12.97
N LEU A 171 18.74 -13.00 -12.48
CA LEU A 171 19.33 -11.77 -13.01
C LEU A 171 20.85 -11.73 -12.81
N PHE A 172 21.33 -12.09 -11.62
CA PHE A 172 22.76 -12.10 -11.32
C PHE A 172 23.48 -13.33 -11.89
N GLY A 173 22.74 -14.41 -12.19
CA GLY A 173 23.28 -15.61 -12.83
C GLY A 173 23.35 -15.56 -14.35
N ASP A 174 22.67 -14.61 -15.02
CA ASP A 174 22.60 -14.54 -16.47
C ASP A 174 23.59 -13.50 -17.04
N PRO A 175 24.66 -13.93 -17.74
CA PRO A 175 25.67 -13.02 -18.31
C PRO A 175 25.15 -12.14 -19.45
N ARG A 176 23.90 -12.34 -19.91
CA ARG A 176 23.25 -11.53 -20.95
C ARG A 176 22.50 -10.32 -20.40
N VAL A 177 22.40 -10.17 -19.07
CA VAL A 177 21.78 -9.02 -18.43
C VAL A 177 22.79 -7.90 -18.32
N ASP A 178 22.53 -6.78 -18.99
CA ASP A 178 23.48 -5.65 -19.08
C ASP A 178 23.73 -4.98 -17.71
N ASP A 179 22.66 -4.70 -16.95
CA ASP A 179 22.76 -4.07 -15.63
C ASP A 179 21.84 -4.76 -14.59
N PRO A 180 22.28 -5.88 -14.00
CA PRO A 180 21.51 -6.59 -12.98
C PRO A 180 21.36 -5.78 -11.68
N LYS A 181 22.21 -4.77 -11.44
CA LYS A 181 22.14 -3.93 -10.23
C LYS A 181 21.00 -2.93 -10.35
N LEU A 182 20.87 -2.25 -11.48
CA LEU A 182 19.74 -1.36 -11.73
C LEU A 182 18.41 -2.12 -11.64
N LEU A 183 18.33 -3.31 -12.29
CA LEU A 183 17.12 -4.13 -12.21
C LEU A 183 16.81 -4.57 -10.77
N LYS A 184 17.83 -4.92 -9.98
CA LYS A 184 17.67 -5.20 -8.55
C LYS A 184 17.08 -3.99 -7.81
N GLU A 185 17.54 -2.77 -8.09
CA GLU A 185 17.03 -1.56 -7.44
C GLU A 185 15.52 -1.41 -7.67
N PHE A 186 15.04 -1.59 -8.91
CA PHE A 186 13.61 -1.54 -9.22
C PHE A 186 12.80 -2.65 -8.55
N VAL A 187 13.30 -3.89 -8.59
CA VAL A 187 12.61 -5.01 -7.93
C VAL A 187 12.56 -4.80 -6.41
N THR A 188 13.63 -4.26 -5.83
CA THR A 188 13.67 -3.94 -4.39
C THR A 188 12.72 -2.79 -4.05
N ALA A 189 12.69 -1.73 -4.87
CA ALA A 189 11.79 -0.59 -4.68
C ALA A 189 10.31 -1.01 -4.78
N PHE A 190 9.99 -1.91 -5.73
CA PHE A 190 8.64 -2.47 -5.84
C PHE A 190 8.24 -3.27 -4.61
N ASP A 191 9.15 -4.13 -4.12
CA ASP A 191 8.95 -4.98 -2.95
C ASP A 191 8.66 -4.21 -1.65
N GLU A 192 9.11 -2.95 -1.55
CA GLU A 192 8.75 -2.09 -0.42
C GLU A 192 7.23 -1.85 -0.30
N ILE A 193 6.45 -2.03 -1.38
CA ILE A 193 4.99 -1.83 -1.40
C ILE A 193 4.25 -2.97 -0.67
N PRO A 194 4.33 -4.25 -1.07
CA PRO A 194 3.68 -5.34 -0.33
C PRO A 194 4.19 -5.45 1.12
N ASN A 195 5.45 -5.12 1.39
CA ASN A 195 5.99 -5.04 2.76
C ASN A 195 5.26 -3.96 3.59
N ALA A 196 4.97 -2.79 3.01
CA ALA A 196 4.19 -1.75 3.69
C ALA A 196 2.74 -2.19 3.96
N VAL A 197 2.14 -2.97 3.05
CA VAL A 197 0.80 -3.57 3.26
C VAL A 197 0.83 -4.56 4.42
N GLU A 198 1.85 -5.41 4.51
CA GLU A 198 2.06 -6.32 5.63
C GLU A 198 2.27 -5.58 6.96
N ASP A 199 3.17 -4.59 7.00
CA ASP A 199 3.43 -3.75 8.17
C ASP A 199 2.11 -3.16 8.74
N ALA A 200 1.27 -2.61 7.86
CA ALA A 200 -0.02 -2.05 8.24
C ALA A 200 -1.00 -3.13 8.75
N ALA A 201 -1.07 -4.29 8.09
CA ALA A 201 -1.91 -5.42 8.51
C ALA A 201 -1.47 -5.99 9.87
N ASP A 202 -0.17 -6.06 10.11
CA ASP A 202 0.39 -6.49 11.37
C ASP A 202 0.08 -5.50 12.48
N ARG A 203 0.22 -4.20 12.20
CA ARG A 203 -0.14 -3.17 13.18
C ARG A 203 -1.62 -3.20 13.54
N LEU A 204 -2.49 -3.42 12.57
CA LEU A 204 -3.94 -3.49 12.77
C LEU A 204 -4.34 -4.49 13.86
N LEU A 205 -3.62 -5.62 14.01
CA LEU A 205 -3.90 -6.63 15.02
C LEU A 205 -3.71 -6.11 16.46
N TYR A 206 -2.79 -5.14 16.64
CA TYR A 206 -2.42 -4.60 17.95
C TYR A 206 -3.10 -3.26 18.26
N VAL A 207 -3.73 -2.61 17.28
CA VAL A 207 -4.52 -1.39 17.53
C VAL A 207 -5.86 -1.76 18.18
N PRO A 208 -6.17 -1.24 19.38
CA PRO A 208 -7.46 -1.49 20.02
C PRO A 208 -8.58 -0.82 19.21
N ARG A 209 -9.77 -1.43 19.25
CA ARG A 209 -10.96 -0.88 18.58
C ARG A 209 -11.27 0.55 19.03
N ASP A 210 -11.11 0.81 20.32
CA ASP A 210 -11.38 2.11 20.96
C ASP A 210 -10.32 3.18 20.64
N GLY A 211 -9.31 2.85 19.83
CA GLY A 211 -8.32 3.79 19.32
C GLY A 211 -8.83 4.66 18.15
N TRP A 212 -10.10 4.53 17.77
CA TRP A 212 -10.79 5.32 16.75
C TRP A 212 -12.08 5.90 17.34
#